data_AF-A0A9D5VH50-F1
#
_entry.id   AF-A0A9D5VH50-F1
#
_cell.length_a   1.000
_cell.length_b   1.000
_cell.length_c   1.000
_cell.angle_alpha   90.00
_cell.angle_beta   90.00
_cell.angle_gamma   90.00
#
_symmetry.space_group_name_H-M   'P 1'
#
loop_
_entity.id
_entity.type
_entity.pdbx_description
1 polymer ?
#
loop_
_entity_poly.entity_id
_entity_poly.type
_entity_poly.pdbx_seq_one_letter_code
_entity_poly.pdbx_strand_id
1 'polypeptide(L)'
;MAEFFSSSFGKMLKENSNKTSKMIQGQSVFEVTENAPEGFKLLKKGDQFYLDNLHKDHLEVFTKNGRFKHVLNLDGTYNVEKTAKAMKQGRSI
;
A
#
# COMPACT_ATOMS: atom_id res chain seq x y z
N MET A 1 8.82 7.40 -2.85
CA MET A 1 9.01 6.11 -2.16
C MET A 1 10.17 6.12 -1.17
N ALA A 2 11.36 6.57 -1.55
CA ALA A 2 12.52 6.60 -0.66
C ALA A 2 12.26 7.38 0.65
N GLU A 3 11.67 8.58 0.56
CA GLU A 3 11.32 9.40 1.73
C GLU A 3 10.31 8.69 2.65
N PHE A 4 9.26 8.11 2.06
CA PHE A 4 8.26 7.34 2.81
C PHE A 4 8.91 6.19 3.60
N PHE A 5 9.82 5.44 2.98
CA PHE A 5 10.54 4.34 3.62
C PHE A 5 11.54 4.78 4.70
N SER A 6 11.77 6.08 4.89
CA SER A 6 12.54 6.59 6.03
C SER A 6 11.68 6.84 7.27
N SER A 7 10.35 6.85 7.14
CA SER A 7 9.40 6.98 8.27
C SER A 7 9.30 5.68 9.08
N SER A 8 8.76 5.75 10.29
CA SER A 8 8.57 4.56 11.15
C SER A 8 7.71 3.48 10.47
N PHE A 9 6.54 3.87 9.93
CA PHE A 9 5.65 2.94 9.21
C PHE A 9 6.27 2.46 7.90
N GLY A 10 6.91 3.35 7.15
CA GLY A 10 7.56 3.01 5.88
C GLY A 10 8.75 2.06 6.04
N LYS A 11 9.58 2.22 7.07
CA LYS A 11 10.67 1.27 7.38
C LYS A 11 10.12 -0.13 7.64
N MET A 12 9.11 -0.20 8.50
CA MET A 12 8.41 -1.45 8.81
C MET A 12 7.85 -2.11 7.53
N LEU A 13 7.23 -1.33 6.63
CA LEU A 13 6.76 -1.84 5.34
C LEU A 13 7.90 -2.34 4.45
N LYS A 14 9.00 -1.60 4.37
CA LYS A 14 10.17 -1.96 3.56
C LYS A 14 10.79 -3.28 4.03
N GLU A 15 10.85 -3.53 5.32
CA GLU A 15 11.38 -4.77 5.91
C GLU A 15 10.45 -5.97 5.67
N ASN A 16 9.15 -5.73 5.54
CA ASN A 16 8.12 -6.76 5.41
C ASN A 16 7.50 -6.83 4.00
N SER A 17 8.19 -6.29 2.98
CA SER A 17 7.73 -6.35 1.60
C SER A 17 8.87 -6.45 0.61
N ASN A 18 8.58 -7.09 -0.52
CA ASN A 18 9.48 -7.17 -1.66
C ASN A 18 8.99 -6.25 -2.78
N LYS A 19 9.93 -5.54 -3.41
CA LYS A 19 9.65 -4.83 -4.65
C LYS A 19 9.31 -5.84 -5.74
N THR A 20 8.19 -5.63 -6.43
CA THR A 20 7.79 -6.45 -7.58
C THR A 20 8.30 -5.84 -8.89
N SER A 21 8.15 -6.57 -9.99
CA SER A 21 8.40 -6.06 -11.34
C SER A 21 7.29 -5.12 -11.86
N LYS A 22 6.14 -5.03 -11.16
CA LYS A 22 5.00 -4.22 -11.60
C LYS A 22 5.24 -2.73 -11.30
N MET A 23 4.74 -1.88 -12.20
CA MET A 23 4.65 -0.45 -11.99
C MET A 23 3.26 0.07 -12.33
N ILE A 24 2.71 0.94 -11.47
CA ILE A 24 1.42 1.60 -11.67
C ILE A 24 1.67 3.10 -11.62
N GLN A 25 1.30 3.81 -12.69
CA GLN A 25 1.50 5.26 -12.80
C GLN A 25 2.95 5.71 -12.50
N GLY A 26 3.95 4.93 -12.95
CA GLY A 26 5.37 5.21 -12.70
C GLY A 26 5.86 4.86 -11.29
N GLN A 27 5.00 4.35 -10.42
CA GLN A 27 5.35 3.94 -9.06
C GLN A 27 5.56 2.44 -8.99
N SER A 28 6.62 2.01 -8.31
CA SER A 28 6.89 0.59 -8.08
C SER A 28 5.86 -0.01 -7.12
N VAL A 29 5.36 -1.19 -7.47
CA VAL A 29 4.47 -1.97 -6.61
C VAL A 29 5.31 -2.89 -5.72
N PHE A 30 4.94 -2.96 -4.45
CA PHE A 30 5.55 -3.82 -3.44
C PHE A 30 4.53 -4.87 -3.00
N GLU A 31 5.01 -6.05 -2.65
CA GLU A 31 4.19 -7.16 -2.16
C GLU A 31 4.62 -7.54 -0.74
N VAL A 32 3.66 -7.67 0.17
CA VAL A 32 3.89 -7.98 1.58
C VAL A 32 4.32 -9.45 1.73
N THR A 33 5.47 -9.71 2.35
CA THR A 33 6.11 -11.04 2.42
C THR A 33 5.85 -11.77 3.73
N GLU A 34 5.77 -11.03 4.83
CA GLU A 34 5.65 -11.51 6.21
C GLU A 34 4.27 -11.15 6.79
N ASN A 35 3.84 -11.87 7.83
CA ASN A 35 2.62 -11.48 8.55
C ASN A 35 2.90 -10.24 9.40
N ALA A 36 2.08 -9.23 9.17
CA ALA A 36 1.88 -8.04 9.96
C ALA A 36 2.12 -8.21 11.49
N PRO A 37 3.11 -7.54 12.13
CA PRO A 37 3.07 -7.28 13.57
C PRO A 37 1.82 -6.45 13.94
N GLU A 38 1.49 -6.26 15.22
CA GLU A 38 0.22 -5.63 15.64
C GLU A 38 -0.12 -4.28 14.98
N GLY A 39 0.88 -3.50 14.54
CA GLY A 39 0.71 -2.22 13.82
C GLY A 39 0.33 -2.36 12.34
N PHE A 40 0.22 -3.58 11.83
CA PHE A 40 0.21 -3.90 10.41
C PHE A 40 -1.10 -4.64 10.04
N LYS A 41 -2.08 -4.63 10.97
CA LYS A 41 -3.41 -5.31 10.93
C LYS A 41 -4.22 -5.09 9.63
N LEU A 42 -3.95 -4.02 8.89
CA LEU A 42 -4.66 -3.70 7.66
C LEU A 42 -4.06 -4.41 6.42
N LEU A 43 -2.83 -4.90 6.52
CA LEU A 43 -2.13 -5.59 5.44
C LEU A 43 -1.95 -7.08 5.78
N LYS A 44 -2.03 -7.92 4.76
CA LYS A 44 -1.86 -9.38 4.84
C LYS A 44 -0.76 -9.79 3.88
N LYS A 45 -0.14 -10.95 4.14
CA LYS A 45 0.81 -11.57 3.21
C LYS A 45 0.20 -11.68 1.80
N GLY A 46 0.97 -11.26 0.80
CA GLY A 46 0.58 -11.22 -0.60
C GLY A 46 -0.23 -9.98 -1.00
N ASP A 47 -0.64 -9.12 -0.06
CA ASP A 47 -1.21 -7.83 -0.45
C ASP A 47 -0.14 -7.00 -1.17
N GLN A 48 -0.59 -6.28 -2.18
CA GLN A 48 0.22 -5.42 -3.03
C GLN A 48 -0.08 -3.96 -2.70
N PHE A 49 0.93 -3.11 -2.68
CA PHE A 49 0.73 -1.68 -2.46
C PHE A 49 1.69 -0.83 -3.28
N TYR A 50 1.26 0.40 -3.57
CA TYR A 50 2.12 1.44 -4.12
C TYR A 50 1.77 2.80 -3.51
N LEU A 51 2.73 3.71 -3.53
CA LEU A 51 2.55 5.10 -3.10
C LEU A 51 1.84 5.90 -4.17
N ASP A 52 0.77 6.62 -3.82
CA ASP A 52 0.06 7.51 -4.75
C ASP A 52 1.04 8.38 -5.53
N ASN A 53 0.87 8.42 -6.85
CA ASN A 53 1.80 9.16 -7.70
C ASN A 53 1.56 10.67 -7.63
N LEU A 54 0.29 11.09 -7.48
CA LEU A 54 -0.10 12.48 -7.61
C LEU A 54 0.26 13.30 -6.36
N HIS A 55 -0.22 12.88 -5.20
CA HIS A 55 -0.03 13.63 -3.95
C HIS A 55 1.03 13.00 -3.05
N LYS A 56 1.36 11.71 -3.26
CA LYS A 56 2.33 10.94 -2.46
C LYS A 56 2.04 10.97 -0.95
N ASP A 57 0.77 11.12 -0.59
CA ASP A 57 0.28 11.27 0.78
C ASP A 57 -0.47 10.01 1.30
N HIS A 58 -0.63 8.99 0.45
CA HIS A 58 -1.29 7.74 0.80
C HIS A 58 -0.76 6.55 0.01
N LEU A 59 -1.03 5.35 0.51
CA LEU A 59 -0.79 4.09 -0.16
C LEU A 59 -2.10 3.51 -0.66
N GLU A 60 -2.11 3.04 -1.90
CA GLU A 60 -3.18 2.21 -2.42
C GLU A 60 -2.84 0.73 -2.19
N VAL A 61 -3.76 0.01 -1.54
CA VAL A 61 -3.59 -1.40 -1.19
C VAL A 61 -4.52 -2.26 -2.02
N PHE A 62 -3.97 -3.34 -2.54
CA PHE A 62 -4.63 -4.33 -3.36
C PHE A 62 -4.40 -5.71 -2.77
N THR A 63 -5.37 -6.59 -2.96
CA THR A 63 -5.20 -8.01 -2.67
C THR A 63 -4.15 -8.63 -3.59
N LYS A 64 -3.64 -9.81 -3.23
CA LYS A 64 -2.75 -10.62 -4.09
C LYS A 64 -3.27 -10.84 -5.54
N ASN A 65 -4.58 -10.80 -5.72
CA ASN A 65 -5.24 -10.97 -7.02
C ASN A 65 -5.44 -9.64 -7.77
N GLY A 66 -4.80 -8.55 -7.32
CA GLY A 66 -4.88 -7.24 -7.95
C GLY A 66 -6.18 -6.47 -7.70
N ARG A 67 -7.12 -7.00 -6.89
CA ARG A 67 -8.36 -6.28 -6.55
C ARG A 67 -8.07 -5.22 -5.50
N PHE A 68 -8.62 -4.01 -5.68
CA PHE A 68 -8.52 -2.95 -4.69
C PHE A 68 -9.06 -3.40 -3.33
N LYS A 69 -8.34 -3.06 -2.27
CA LYS A 69 -8.65 -3.45 -0.90
C LYS A 69 -9.00 -2.22 -0.05
N HIS A 70 -8.11 -1.23 0.02
CA HIS A 70 -8.33 0.05 0.71
C HIS A 70 -7.17 1.04 0.49
N VAL A 71 -7.32 2.24 1.03
CA VAL A 71 -6.27 3.27 1.11
C VAL A 71 -5.75 3.39 2.55
N LEU A 72 -4.43 3.49 2.69
CA LEU A 72 -3.77 3.82 3.96
C LEU A 72 -3.11 5.20 3.89
N ASN A 73 -3.12 5.93 4.99
CA ASN A 73 -2.25 7.10 5.16
C ASN A 73 -0.79 6.67 5.34
N LEU A 74 0.15 7.62 5.23
CA LEU A 74 1.59 7.31 5.39
C LEU A 74 2.00 6.90 6.81
N ASP A 75 1.13 7.07 7.80
CA ASP A 75 1.32 6.55 9.15
C ASP A 75 0.75 5.13 9.34
N GLY A 76 0.13 4.57 8.30
CA GLY A 76 -0.49 3.24 8.31
C GLY A 76 -1.95 3.22 8.77
N THR A 77 -2.56 4.38 9.07
CA THR A 77 -3.98 4.45 9.43
C THR A 77 -4.90 4.29 8.23
N TYR A 78 -6.09 3.73 8.45
CA TYR A 78 -7.08 3.54 7.39
C TYR A 78 -7.67 4.87 6.93
N ASN A 79 -7.62 5.15 5.62
CA ASN A 79 -8.21 6.36 5.04
C ASN A 79 -9.63 6.08 4.54
N VAL A 80 -10.63 6.43 5.36
CA VAL A 80 -12.05 6.15 5.09
C VAL A 80 -12.53 6.82 3.79
N GLU A 81 -12.25 8.10 3.62
CA GLU A 81 -12.76 8.91 2.51
C GLU A 81 -12.17 8.46 1.16
N LYS A 82 -10.84 8.29 1.10
CA LYS A 82 -10.17 7.83 -0.12
C LYS A 82 -10.54 6.39 -0.45
N THR A 83 -10.72 5.53 0.56
CA THR A 83 -11.18 4.15 0.33
C THR A 83 -12.59 4.10 -0.24
N ALA A 84 -13.53 4.87 0.31
CA ALA A 84 -14.90 4.93 -0.21
C ALA A 84 -14.94 5.43 -1.66
N LYS A 85 -14.11 6.44 -1.98
CA LYS A 85 -13.98 6.96 -3.35
C LYS A 85 -13.39 5.92 -4.31
N ALA A 86 -12.32 5.25 -3.93
CA ALA A 86 -11.64 4.25 -4.77
C ALA A 86 -12.50 2.98 -4.97
N MET A 87 -13.25 2.54 -3.96
CA MET A 87 -14.21 1.44 -4.10
C MET A 87 -15.26 1.72 -5.17
N LYS A 88 -15.82 2.95 -5.19
CA LYS A 88 -16.80 3.35 -6.22
C LYS A 88 -16.20 3.36 -7.64
N GLN A 89 -14.88 3.50 -7.77
CA GLN A 89 -14.19 3.50 -9.05
C GLN A 89 -13.78 2.10 -9.53
N GLY A 90 -13.86 1.06 -8.68
CA GLY A 90 -13.58 -0.32 -9.08
C GLY A 90 -12.12 -0.58 -9.48
N ARG A 91 -11.15 0.05 -8.81
CA ARG A 91 -9.71 -0.03 -9.17
C ARG A 91 -9.14 -1.46 -9.10
N SER A 92 -8.17 -1.77 -9.98
CA SER A 92 -7.40 -3.02 -9.97
C SER A 92 -6.00 -2.86 -10.58
N ILE A 93 -5.07 -3.78 -10.28
CA ILE A 93 -3.65 -3.79 -10.74
C ILE A 93 -3.15 -5.19 -11.14
#